data_AF-A0A1I2EW37-F1
#
_entry.id   AF-A0A1I2EW37-F1
#
_cell.length_a   1.000
_cell.length_b   1.000
_cell.length_c   1.000
_cell.angle_alpha   90.00
_cell.angle_beta   90.00
_cell.angle_gamma   90.00
#
_symmetry.space_group_name_H-M   'P 1'
#
loop_
_entity.id
_entity.type
_entity.pdbx_description
1 polymer ?
#
loop_
_entity_poly.entity_id
_entity_poly.type
_entity_poly.pdbx_seq_one_letter_code
_entity_poly.pdbx_strand_id
1 'polypeptide(L)'
;MRFEEHQIIELFNSLTPAEQDELTRMLTKVFQTEISITPEALAEKPLEQLLPLRDIIRGYVLTKRRIPDIREAYAALDTSKLPRKVSFGRIPRVQETNDNEN
;
A
#
# COMPACT_ATOMS: atom_id res chain seq x y z
N MET A 1 19.06 -12.83 13.55
CA MET A 1 17.86 -12.48 12.77
C MET A 1 18.15 -11.18 12.04
N ARG A 2 18.06 -11.19 10.71
CA ARG A 2 18.24 -9.99 9.86
C ARG A 2 17.05 -9.04 10.06
N PHE A 3 17.25 -7.76 9.76
CA PHE A 3 16.21 -6.73 9.93
C PHE A 3 14.95 -7.04 9.11
N GLU A 4 15.12 -7.51 7.88
CA GLU A 4 14.04 -7.85 6.95
C GLU A 4 13.20 -9.03 7.46
N GLU A 5 13.85 -10.05 8.03
CA GLU A 5 13.17 -11.20 8.64
C GLU A 5 12.26 -10.74 9.78
N HIS A 6 12.79 -9.89 10.67
CA HIS A 6 12.04 -9.34 11.78
C HIS A 6 10.82 -8.54 11.30
N GLN A 7 11.00 -7.67 10.31
CA GLN A 7 9.90 -6.89 9.74
C GLN A 7 8.81 -7.77 9.10
N ILE A 8 9.21 -8.81 8.38
CA ILE A 8 8.26 -9.75 7.77
C ILE A 8 7.43 -10.43 8.86
N ILE A 9 8.08 -10.93 9.91
CA ILE A 9 7.42 -11.62 11.02
C ILE A 9 6.46 -10.67 11.75
N GLU A 10 6.91 -9.45 12.07
CA GLU A 10 6.06 -8.46 12.73
C GLU A 10 4.83 -8.11 11.89
N LEU A 11 5.00 -7.85 10.59
CA LEU A 11 3.91 -7.53 9.69
C LEU A 11 2.91 -8.69 9.59
N PHE A 12 3.41 -9.91 9.46
CA PHE A 12 2.59 -11.12 9.37
C PHE A 12 1.82 -11.39 10.67
N ASN A 13 2.48 -11.28 11.82
CA ASN A 13 1.85 -11.45 13.14
C ASN A 13 0.84 -10.35 13.48
N SER A 14 0.89 -9.23 12.75
CA SER A 14 -0.06 -8.13 12.92
C SER A 14 -1.40 -8.37 12.21
N LEU A 15 -1.51 -9.46 11.44
CA LEU A 15 -2.72 -9.92 10.75
C LEU A 15 -3.48 -10.93 11.62
N THR A 16 -4.79 -11.05 11.39
CA THR A 16 -5.61 -12.12 11.96
C THR A 16 -5.25 -13.48 11.34
N PRO A 17 -5.54 -14.62 11.99
CA PRO A 17 -5.26 -15.94 11.44
C PRO A 17 -5.89 -16.17 10.05
N ALA A 18 -7.11 -15.68 9.84
CA ALA A 18 -7.78 -15.78 8.54
C ALA A 18 -7.05 -14.98 7.44
N GLU A 19 -6.54 -13.79 7.77
CA GLU A 19 -5.76 -12.97 6.85
C GLU A 19 -4.37 -13.55 6.58
N GLN A 20 -3.75 -14.20 7.57
CA GLN A 20 -2.50 -14.94 7.44
C GLN A 20 -2.66 -16.11 6.47
N ASP A 21 -3.74 -16.88 6.59
CA ASP A 21 -4.06 -17.97 5.67
C ASP A 21 -4.29 -17.48 4.25
N GLU A 22 -5.07 -16.40 4.09
CA GLU A 22 -5.33 -15.76 2.79
C GLU A 22 -4.02 -15.28 2.13
N LEU A 23 -3.17 -14.58 2.89
CA LEU A 23 -1.88 -14.08 2.43
C LEU A 23 -0.95 -15.24 2.04
N THR A 24 -0.87 -16.30 2.85
CA THR A 24 -0.03 -17.47 2.56
C THR A 24 -0.46 -18.13 1.25
N ARG A 25 -1.78 -18.32 1.03
CA ARG A 25 -2.30 -18.86 -0.24
C ARG A 25 -1.96 -17.97 -1.43
N MET A 26 -2.07 -16.64 -1.27
CA MET A 26 -1.72 -15.69 -2.32
C MET A 26 -0.23 -15.75 -2.66
N LEU A 27 0.64 -15.76 -1.66
CA LEU A 27 2.09 -15.86 -1.85
C LEU A 27 2.46 -17.17 -2.54
N THR A 28 1.92 -18.30 -2.09
CA THR A 28 2.16 -19.61 -2.72
C THR A 28 1.73 -19.61 -4.19
N LYS A 29 0.62 -18.96 -4.53
CA LYS A 29 0.17 -18.82 -5.92
C LYS A 29 1.10 -17.94 -6.76
N VAL A 30 1.56 -16.82 -6.22
CA VAL A 30 2.43 -15.86 -6.93
C VAL A 30 3.81 -16.45 -7.18
N PHE A 31 4.39 -17.11 -6.18
CA PHE A 31 5.74 -17.67 -6.26
C PHE A 31 5.77 -19.10 -6.81
N GLN A 32 4.61 -19.73 -7.05
CA GLN A 32 4.49 -21.12 -7.53
C GLN A 32 5.26 -22.13 -6.67
N THR A 33 5.45 -21.81 -5.39
CA THR A 33 6.16 -22.61 -4.41
C THR A 33 5.53 -22.40 -3.04
N GLU A 34 5.64 -23.38 -2.17
CA GLU A 34 5.22 -23.21 -0.79
C GLU A 34 6.05 -22.12 -0.10
N ILE A 35 5.37 -21.13 0.49
CA ILE A 35 6.00 -20.04 1.23
C ILE A 35 5.69 -20.22 2.71
N SER A 36 6.71 -20.51 3.51
CA SER A 36 6.64 -20.53 4.96
C SER A 36 7.16 -19.19 5.53
N ILE A 37 6.37 -18.58 6.42
CA ILE A 37 6.72 -17.34 7.14
C ILE A 37 7.13 -17.69 8.58
N THR A 38 8.10 -18.58 8.73
CA THR A 38 8.73 -18.89 10.02
C THR A 38 10.14 -18.30 10.08
N PRO A 39 10.69 -18.01 11.28
CA PRO A 39 12.04 -17.49 11.42
C PRO A 39 13.09 -18.34 10.69
N GLU A 40 12.96 -19.67 10.77
CA GLU A 40 13.88 -20.62 10.16
C GLU A 40 13.80 -20.56 8.63
N ALA A 41 12.58 -20.56 8.07
CA ALA A 41 12.36 -20.51 6.63
C ALA A 41 12.81 -19.18 6.00
N LEU A 42 12.70 -18.07 6.75
CA LEU A 42 13.19 -16.77 6.29
C LEU A 42 14.71 -16.66 6.38
N ALA A 43 15.34 -17.30 7.37
CA ALA A 43 16.80 -17.33 7.52
C ALA A 43 17.50 -18.00 6.33
N GLU A 44 16.87 -19.00 5.72
CA GLU A 44 17.38 -19.71 4.54
C GLU A 44 17.25 -18.91 3.23
N LYS A 45 16.43 -17.84 3.22
CA LYS A 45 16.21 -17.05 2.02
C LYS A 45 17.31 -16.01 1.80
N PRO A 46 17.75 -15.79 0.55
CA PRO A 46 18.66 -14.70 0.22
C PRO A 46 17.95 -13.34 0.39
N LEU A 47 18.72 -12.29 0.68
CA LEU A 47 18.18 -10.96 1.00
C LEU A 47 17.31 -10.41 -0.14
N GLU A 48 17.70 -10.68 -1.38
CA GLU A 48 17.03 -10.28 -2.61
C GLU A 48 15.61 -10.86 -2.72
N GLN A 49 15.33 -11.98 -2.06
CA GLN A 49 13.99 -12.57 -1.98
C GLN A 49 13.20 -12.06 -0.77
N LEU A 50 13.87 -11.66 0.32
CA LEU A 50 13.21 -11.12 1.50
C LEU A 50 12.61 -9.73 1.23
N LEU A 51 13.30 -8.88 0.47
CA LEU A 51 12.81 -7.54 0.14
C LEU A 51 11.44 -7.54 -0.58
N PRO A 52 11.24 -8.25 -1.71
CA PRO A 52 9.94 -8.28 -2.37
C PRO A 52 8.88 -8.96 -1.50
N LEU A 53 9.24 -10.00 -0.74
CA LEU A 53 8.32 -10.65 0.20
C LEU A 53 7.81 -9.66 1.26
N ARG A 54 8.71 -8.90 1.89
CA ARG A 54 8.37 -7.84 2.85
C ARG A 54 7.43 -6.81 2.22
N ASP A 55 7.73 -6.35 1.01
CA ASP A 55 6.97 -5.29 0.37
C ASP A 55 5.56 -5.75 -0.02
N ILE A 56 5.40 -7.00 -0.46
CA ILE A 56 4.08 -7.60 -0.71
C ILE A 56 3.26 -7.68 0.57
N ILE A 57 3.85 -8.20 1.66
CA ILE A 57 3.15 -8.33 2.95
C ILE A 57 2.77 -6.95 3.49
N ARG A 58 3.68 -5.98 3.40
CA ARG A 58 3.42 -4.59 3.79
C ARG A 58 2.26 -3.99 2.99
N GLY A 59 2.25 -4.19 1.67
CA GLY A 59 1.17 -3.75 0.80
C GLY A 59 -0.17 -4.37 1.20
N TYR A 60 -0.18 -5.68 1.46
CA TYR A 60 -1.37 -6.39 1.91
C TYR A 60 -1.92 -5.83 3.23
N VAL A 61 -1.06 -5.64 4.24
CA VAL A 61 -1.44 -5.04 5.54
C VAL A 61 -2.05 -3.65 5.34
N LEU A 62 -1.46 -2.82 4.45
CA LEU A 62 -2.00 -1.50 4.14
C LEU A 62 -3.39 -1.58 3.52
N THR A 63 -3.63 -2.54 2.62
CA THR A 63 -4.95 -2.72 1.99
C THR A 63 -6.01 -3.17 3.01
N LYS A 64 -5.69 -4.04 3.96
CA LYS A 64 -6.65 -4.49 4.97
C LYS A 64 -6.96 -3.42 6.02
N ARG A 65 -5.97 -2.59 6.39
CA ARG A 65 -6.13 -1.59 7.47
C ARG A 65 -6.62 -0.21 7.02
N ARG A 66 -6.43 0.16 5.76
CA ARG A 66 -6.67 1.55 5.30
C ARG A 66 -7.63 1.68 4.12
N ILE A 67 -8.28 0.60 3.68
CA ILE A 67 -9.34 0.73 2.69
C ILE A 67 -10.66 0.96 3.45
N PRO A 68 -11.21 2.20 3.48
CA PRO A 68 -12.61 2.37 3.85
C PRO A 68 -13.45 1.51 2.91
N ASP A 69 -14.46 0.80 3.43
CA ASP A 69 -15.40 0.07 2.59
C ASP A 69 -15.84 1.03 1.49
N ILE A 70 -15.65 0.65 0.23
CA ILE A 70 -15.94 1.54 -0.89
C ILE A 70 -17.38 2.03 -0.81
N ARG A 71 -18.30 1.21 -0.28
CA ARG A 71 -19.70 1.56 -0.04
C ARG A 71 -19.84 2.63 1.04
N GLU A 72 -19.10 2.50 2.14
CA GLU A 72 -19.06 3.53 3.19
C GLU A 72 -18.40 4.81 2.70
N ALA A 73 -17.33 4.72 1.91
CA ALA A 73 -16.67 5.88 1.32
C ALA A 73 -17.61 6.63 0.36
N TYR A 74 -18.36 5.92 -0.48
CA TYR A 74 -19.39 6.51 -1.35
C TYR A 74 -20.59 7.06 -0.56
N ALA A 75 -20.97 6.45 0.56
CA ALA A 75 -22.03 6.96 1.43
C ALA A 75 -21.58 8.22 2.20
N ALA A 76 -20.31 8.29 2.59
CA ALA A 76 -19.70 9.46 3.24
C ALA A 76 -19.40 10.60 2.26
N LEU A 77 -19.35 10.31 0.95
CA LEU A 77 -19.23 11.32 -0.10
C LEU A 77 -20.56 12.06 -0.25
N ASP A 78 -20.64 13.25 0.34
CA ASP A 78 -21.73 14.19 0.10
C ASP A 78 -21.67 14.69 -1.36
N THR A 79 -22.39 13.98 -2.23
CA THR A 79 -22.46 14.29 -3.66
C THR A 79 -23.05 15.67 -3.96
N SER A 80 -23.71 16.31 -2.98
CA SER A 80 -24.18 17.70 -3.12
C SER A 80 -23.05 18.72 -3.09
N LYS A 81 -21.90 18.37 -2.51
CA LYS A 81 -20.69 19.20 -2.41
C LYS A 81 -19.66 18.94 -3.51
N LEU A 82 -19.87 17.90 -4.33
CA LEU A 82 -18.96 17.59 -5.42
C LEU A 82 -19.25 18.48 -6.64
N PRO A 83 -18.23 19.14 -7.22
CA PRO A 83 -18.41 19.95 -8.41
C PRO A 83 -18.88 19.07 -9.57
N ARG A 84 -20.04 19.43 -10.16
CA ARG A 84 -20.66 18.70 -11.28
C ARG A 84 -19.82 18.72 -12.58
N LYS A 85 -18.81 19.60 -12.64
CA LYS A 85 -17.86 19.72 -13.75
C LYS A 85 -16.50 20.10 -13.17
N VAL A 86 -15.49 19.31 -13.50
CA VAL A 86 -14.09 19.64 -13.24
C VAL A 86 -13.46 19.95 -14.59
N SER A 87 -12.97 21.18 -14.77
CA SER A 87 -12.23 21.58 -15.97
C SER A 87 -10.77 21.79 -15.61
N PHE A 88 -9.89 21.03 -16.26
CA PHE A 88 -8.45 21.27 -16.19
C PHE A 88 -8.09 22.32 -17.23
N GLY A 89 -7.86 23.55 -16.78
CA GLY A 89 -7.41 24.67 -17.61
C GLY A 89 -5.98 25.09 -17.29
N ARG A 90 -5.32 25.79 -18.23
CA ARG A 90 -4.01 26.40 -17.96
C ARG A 90 -4.18 27.51 -16.92
N ILE A 91 -3.35 27.47 -15.87
CA ILE A 91 -3.22 28.58 -14.91
C ILE A 91 -2.71 29.80 -15.71
N PRO A 92 -3.44 30.93 -15.75
CA PRO A 92 -2.94 32.13 -16.39
C PRO A 92 -1.67 32.57 -15.67
N ARG A 93 -0.58 32.75 -16.41
CA ARG A 93 0.64 33.36 -15.86
C ARG A 93 0.27 34.77 -15.42
N VAL A 94 0.45 35.05 -14.13
CA VAL A 94 0.39 36.41 -13.60
C VAL A 94 1.41 37.22 -14.40
N GLN A 95 0.93 38.22 -15.16
CA GLN A 95 1.83 39.21 -15.74
C GLN A 95 2.34 40.04 -14.56
N GLU A 96 3.63 39.91 -14.27
CA GLU A 96 4.33 40.89 -13.43
C GLU A 96 4.25 42.23 -14.16
N THR A 97 3.42 43.14 -13.66
CA THR A 97 3.50 44.56 -14.00
C THR A 97 4.83 45.06 -13.48
N ASN A 98 5.80 45.18 -14.39
CA ASN A 98 6.98 45.98 -14.17
C ASN A 98 6.53 47.45 -14.19
N ASP A 99 6.17 47.96 -13.02
CA ASP A 99 6.06 49.40 -12.77
C ASP A 99 7.48 49.98 -12.80
N ASN A 100 7.96 50.30 -14.00
CA ASN A 100 9.06 51.23 -14.21
C ASN A 100 8.47 52.47 -14.88
N GLU A 101 7.98 53.40 -14.05
CA GLU A 101 7.84 54.80 -14.45
C GLU A 101 9.00 55.61 -13.84
N ASN A 102 9.67 56.32 -14.76
CA ASN A 102 10.73 57.33 -14.66
C ASN A 102 11.00 58.00 -13.30
#